data_AF-A0A3B7AAQ6-F1
#
_entry.id   AF-A0A3B7AAQ6-F1
#
_cell.length_a   1.000
_cell.length_b   1.000
_cell.length_c   1.000
_cell.angle_alpha   90.00
_cell.angle_beta   90.00
_cell.angle_gamma   90.00
#
_symmetry.space_group_name_H-M   'P 1'
#
loop_
_entity.id
_entity.type
_entity.pdbx_description
1 polymer ?
#
loop_
_entity_poly.entity_id
_entity_poly.type
_entity_poly.pdbx_seq_one_letter_code
_entity_poly.pdbx_strand_id
1 'polypeptide(L)'
;MRDSGCGVFAMNGIIYPTRPLTRHWHSSSMSRPKTTNERKIMRVIGLEGALLDFWVAKSENLKRLPEAPAAGQTTHQESGYWHPDTYHPSSNWSQGGAIVAKDWHGIEDGMIEWFGPHWAFIKRISDAPLPWLMRAYVKVHFGDEVEDVDQ
;
A
#
# COMPACT_ATOMS: atom_id res chain seq x y z
N MET A 1 -29.20 -30.59 36.96
CA MET A 1 -30.57 -30.67 37.51
C MET A 1 -30.85 -29.37 38.24
N ARG A 2 -31.85 -28.61 37.76
CA ARG A 2 -32.71 -27.62 38.46
C ARG A 2 -31.99 -26.45 39.15
N ASP A 3 -32.12 -25.23 38.63
CA ASP A 3 -33.23 -24.29 38.89
C ASP A 3 -33.53 -24.06 40.38
N SER A 4 -33.35 -22.80 40.81
CA SER A 4 -33.93 -22.15 41.99
C SER A 4 -33.76 -20.64 41.72
N GLY A 5 -34.76 -19.80 41.52
CA GLY A 5 -36.20 -19.89 41.78
C GLY A 5 -36.62 -18.83 42.81
N CYS A 6 -37.31 -17.79 42.32
CA CYS A 6 -38.23 -16.85 43.01
C CYS A 6 -37.75 -16.07 44.24
N GLY A 7 -37.85 -14.74 44.29
CA GLY A 7 -39.07 -13.90 44.40
C GLY A 7 -38.85 -12.97 45.61
N VAL A 8 -39.31 -11.71 45.69
CA VAL A 8 -40.68 -11.29 46.05
C VAL A 8 -40.81 -9.75 45.87
N PHE A 9 -42.02 -9.34 45.45
CA PHE A 9 -42.69 -8.02 45.37
C PHE A 9 -42.66 -7.19 46.69
N ALA A 10 -43.11 -5.94 46.88
CA ALA A 10 -43.80 -4.84 46.17
C ALA A 10 -43.74 -3.60 47.10
N MET A 11 -44.01 -2.37 46.60
CA MET A 11 -45.20 -1.56 46.99
C MET A 11 -45.10 -0.06 46.62
N ASN A 12 -46.08 0.36 45.82
CA ASN A 12 -46.96 1.54 45.93
C ASN A 12 -46.42 2.97 46.21
N GLY A 13 -46.79 3.92 45.35
CA GLY A 13 -46.72 5.36 45.66
C GLY A 13 -47.11 6.35 44.55
N ILE A 14 -48.42 6.45 44.24
CA ILE A 14 -49.24 7.66 43.92
C ILE A 14 -48.82 8.69 42.81
N ILE A 15 -49.86 9.02 42.02
CA ILE A 15 -50.14 9.90 40.86
C ILE A 15 -49.88 11.43 41.07
N TYR A 16 -49.42 12.27 40.12
CA TYR A 16 -50.15 13.06 39.06
C TYR A 16 -49.22 14.08 38.33
N PRO A 17 -49.65 14.77 37.24
CA PRO A 17 -48.83 15.18 36.08
C PRO A 17 -48.51 16.68 36.03
N THR A 18 -47.63 17.12 35.11
CA THR A 18 -47.69 18.42 34.41
C THR A 18 -46.58 18.53 33.34
N ARG A 19 -46.98 18.79 32.08
CA ARG A 19 -46.18 19.52 31.07
C ARG A 19 -46.57 21.01 31.17
N PRO A 20 -45.93 21.98 30.47
CA PRO A 20 -44.69 21.97 29.65
C PRO A 20 -43.75 23.17 29.98
N LEU A 21 -42.54 23.25 29.38
CA LEU A 21 -41.99 24.48 28.76
C LEU A 21 -40.56 24.26 28.22
N THR A 22 -40.47 24.28 26.88
CA THR A 22 -39.39 24.81 26.04
C THR A 22 -37.95 24.81 26.58
N ARG A 23 -37.10 23.98 25.97
CA ARG A 23 -35.75 24.39 25.57
C ARG A 23 -35.51 23.98 24.12
N HIS A 24 -35.48 24.98 23.25
CA HIS A 24 -34.81 24.88 21.96
C HIS A 24 -33.34 24.52 22.21
N TRP A 25 -32.97 23.27 21.94
CA TRP A 25 -31.59 22.95 21.62
C TRP A 25 -31.43 23.15 20.12
N HIS A 26 -30.73 24.22 19.74
CA HIS A 26 -30.04 24.24 18.45
C HIS A 26 -29.02 23.10 18.51
N SER A 27 -29.36 21.97 17.90
CA SER A 27 -28.37 20.97 17.52
C SER A 27 -27.56 21.59 16.39
N SER A 28 -26.56 22.40 16.76
CA SER A 28 -25.49 22.74 15.84
C SER A 28 -24.80 21.43 15.49
N SER A 29 -25.17 20.87 14.35
CA SER A 29 -24.41 19.83 13.68
C SER A 29 -23.07 20.45 13.29
N MET A 30 -22.14 20.54 14.25
CA MET A 30 -20.73 20.63 13.95
C MET A 30 -20.33 19.28 13.36
N SER A 31 -20.57 19.14 12.07
CA SER A 31 -19.89 18.18 11.22
C SER A 31 -18.40 18.41 11.43
N ARG A 32 -17.76 17.55 12.24
CA ARG A 32 -16.31 17.49 12.30
C ARG A 32 -15.82 17.33 10.85
N PRO A 33 -14.92 18.18 10.34
CA PRO A 33 -14.31 17.91 9.06
C PRO A 33 -13.57 16.58 9.18
N LYS A 34 -14.02 15.56 8.46
CA LYS A 34 -13.26 14.32 8.25
C LYS A 34 -12.06 14.68 7.38
N THR A 35 -11.00 15.18 7.99
CA THR A 35 -9.68 15.23 7.37
C THR A 35 -8.90 14.00 7.81
N THR A 36 -9.48 12.82 7.57
CA THR A 36 -8.64 11.63 7.42
C THR A 36 -8.13 11.74 6.00
N ASN A 37 -6.91 12.23 5.85
CA ASN A 37 -6.13 11.99 4.65
C ASN A 37 -5.95 10.46 4.61
N GLU A 38 -6.91 9.77 3.99
CA GLU A 38 -6.91 8.33 3.83
C GLU A 38 -5.68 8.03 2.99
N ARG A 39 -4.58 7.67 3.65
CA ARG A 39 -3.43 7.08 2.96
C ARG A 39 -3.97 5.81 2.34
N LYS A 40 -4.28 5.87 1.06
CA LYS A 40 -4.67 4.70 0.32
C LYS A 40 -3.44 3.82 0.30
N ILE A 41 -3.58 2.58 0.77
CA ILE A 41 -2.48 1.61 0.85
C ILE A 41 -2.65 0.64 -0.30
N MET A 42 -1.54 0.32 -0.97
CA MET A 42 -1.49 -0.59 -2.10
C MET A 42 -0.56 -1.77 -1.82
N ARG A 43 -0.98 -2.96 -2.25
CA ARG A 43 -0.18 -4.19 -2.13
C ARG A 43 0.94 -4.18 -3.17
N VAL A 44 2.17 -4.45 -2.74
CA VAL A 44 3.35 -4.46 -3.63
C VAL A 44 3.22 -5.47 -4.77
N ILE A 45 2.62 -6.63 -4.50
CA ILE A 45 2.36 -7.66 -5.51
C ILE A 45 1.44 -7.19 -6.65
N GLY A 46 0.65 -6.14 -6.42
CA GLY A 46 -0.25 -5.53 -7.40
C GLY A 46 0.33 -4.32 -8.12
N LEU A 47 1.58 -3.92 -7.85
CA LEU A 47 2.23 -2.79 -8.51
C LEU A 47 2.54 -3.11 -9.98
N GLU A 48 2.25 -2.17 -10.88
CA GLU A 48 2.40 -2.35 -12.32
C GLU A 48 2.93 -1.09 -13.01
N GLY A 49 3.61 -1.30 -14.14
CA GLY A 49 4.09 -0.24 -15.03
C GLY A 49 4.92 0.84 -14.35
N ALA A 50 4.63 2.09 -14.68
CA ALA A 50 5.36 3.26 -14.18
C ALA A 50 5.31 3.39 -12.63
N LEU A 51 4.24 2.91 -11.99
CA LEU A 51 4.13 2.92 -10.54
C LEU A 51 5.15 1.97 -9.89
N LEU A 52 5.33 0.79 -10.48
CA LEU A 52 6.37 -0.15 -10.04
C LEU A 52 7.77 0.45 -10.26
N ASP A 53 8.02 1.04 -11.43
CA ASP A 53 9.31 1.66 -11.76
C ASP A 53 9.69 2.79 -10.78
N PHE A 54 8.71 3.60 -10.34
CA PHE A 54 8.93 4.62 -9.31
C PHE A 54 9.31 4.04 -7.95
N TRP A 55 8.63 2.99 -7.50
CA TRP A 55 8.95 2.37 -6.22
C TRP A 55 10.34 1.73 -6.25
N VAL A 56 10.73 1.15 -7.39
CA VAL A 56 12.11 0.67 -7.62
C VAL A 56 13.10 1.84 -7.58
N ALA A 57 12.81 2.96 -8.23
CA ALA A 57 13.66 4.15 -8.18
C ALA A 57 13.82 4.69 -6.75
N LYS A 58 12.72 4.67 -5.97
CA LYS A 58 12.71 5.06 -4.57
C LYS A 58 13.53 4.10 -3.68
N SER A 59 13.47 2.79 -3.93
CA SER A 59 14.33 1.79 -3.24
C SER A 59 15.82 2.05 -3.49
N GLU A 60 16.18 2.41 -4.72
CA GLU A 60 17.56 2.77 -5.10
C GLU A 60 17.96 4.19 -4.65
N ASN A 61 17.11 4.91 -3.90
CA ASN A 61 17.33 6.29 -3.46
C ASN A 61 17.59 7.29 -4.61
N LEU A 62 17.00 7.05 -5.78
CA LEU A 62 17.14 7.92 -6.94
C LEU A 62 16.26 9.16 -6.81
N LYS A 63 16.80 10.33 -7.18
CA LYS A 63 16.06 11.59 -7.23
C LYS A 63 15.38 11.76 -8.59
N ARG A 64 14.09 12.12 -8.59
CA ARG A 64 13.34 12.38 -9.83
C ARG A 64 13.89 13.64 -10.51
N LEU A 65 14.23 13.54 -11.79
CA LEU A 65 14.56 14.71 -12.61
C LEU A 65 13.28 15.45 -13.01
N PRO A 66 13.25 16.79 -12.91
CA PRO A 66 12.10 17.58 -13.33
C PRO A 66 11.98 17.70 -14.86
N GLU A 67 13.09 17.50 -15.59
CA GLU A 67 13.13 17.60 -17.04
C GLU A 67 13.64 16.29 -17.65
N ALA A 68 13.06 15.90 -18.79
CA ALA A 68 13.49 14.72 -19.51
C ALA A 68 14.95 14.89 -19.96
N PRO A 69 15.82 13.88 -19.75
CA PRO A 69 17.17 13.92 -20.28
C PRO A 69 17.11 14.10 -21.81
N ALA A 70 17.99 14.95 -22.34
CA ALA A 70 18.04 15.21 -23.77
C ALA A 70 18.18 13.90 -24.56
N ALA A 71 17.49 13.80 -25.70
CA ALA A 71 17.47 12.58 -26.53
C ALA A 71 18.89 12.06 -26.79
N GLY A 72 19.21 10.89 -26.23
CA GLY A 72 20.53 10.25 -26.32
C GLY A 72 21.34 10.23 -25.01
N GLN A 73 20.91 10.93 -23.96
CA GLN A 73 21.46 10.73 -22.62
C GLN A 73 20.71 9.59 -21.93
N THR A 74 21.32 8.41 -21.86
CA THR A 74 20.92 7.39 -20.91
C THR A 74 21.23 7.92 -19.51
N THR A 75 20.20 8.15 -18.70
CA THR A 75 20.35 8.40 -17.27
C THR A 75 21.04 7.18 -16.67
N HIS A 76 22.36 7.25 -16.52
CA HIS A 76 23.12 6.18 -15.88
C HIS A 76 22.55 6.00 -14.47
N GLN A 77 22.26 4.77 -14.07
CA GLN A 77 21.79 4.44 -12.71
C GLN A 77 22.75 4.99 -11.63
N GLU A 78 24.04 5.14 -11.98
CA GLU A 78 25.08 5.74 -11.13
C GLU A 78 24.96 7.24 -10.91
N SER A 79 24.17 7.95 -11.73
CA SER A 79 23.99 9.40 -11.59
C SER A 79 23.17 9.78 -10.34
N GLY A 80 22.47 8.81 -9.73
CA GLY A 80 21.56 9.06 -8.60
C GLY A 80 20.25 9.73 -9.00
N TYR A 81 19.94 9.76 -10.31
CA TYR A 81 18.77 10.41 -10.87
C TYR A 81 17.94 9.45 -11.73
N TRP A 82 16.63 9.67 -11.79
CA TRP A 82 15.72 8.90 -12.64
C TRP A 82 14.70 9.81 -13.34
N HIS A 83 14.19 9.36 -14.49
CA HIS A 83 13.12 10.02 -15.23
C HIS A 83 12.13 8.96 -15.75
N PRO A 84 10.80 9.15 -15.62
CA PRO A 84 9.80 8.14 -15.98
C PRO A 84 9.88 7.69 -17.45
N ASP A 85 10.30 8.55 -18.38
CA ASP A 85 10.40 8.19 -19.81
C ASP A 85 11.63 7.35 -20.17
N THR A 86 12.60 7.23 -19.25
CA THR A 86 13.88 6.54 -19.52
C THR A 86 14.18 5.42 -18.54
N TYR A 87 13.49 5.40 -17.40
CA TYR A 87 13.73 4.47 -16.31
C TYR A 87 12.56 3.48 -16.21
N HIS A 88 12.78 2.30 -16.77
CA HIS A 88 11.82 1.20 -16.88
C HIS A 88 12.42 -0.14 -16.43
N PRO A 89 12.89 -0.27 -15.18
CA PRO A 89 13.49 -1.51 -14.69
C PRO A 89 12.52 -2.70 -14.71
N SER A 90 11.20 -2.48 -14.71
CA SER A 90 10.20 -3.55 -14.83
C SER A 90 10.08 -4.16 -16.23
N SER A 91 10.52 -3.47 -17.28
CA SER A 91 10.41 -3.94 -18.68
C SER A 91 11.73 -3.94 -19.46
N ASN A 92 12.77 -3.27 -18.95
CA ASN A 92 14.09 -3.20 -19.57
C ASN A 92 15.14 -3.96 -18.73
N TRP A 93 15.59 -5.11 -19.26
CA TRP A 93 16.61 -5.95 -18.62
C TRP A 93 17.96 -5.27 -18.42
N SER A 94 18.35 -4.31 -19.27
CA SER A 94 19.59 -3.58 -19.07
C SER A 94 19.57 -2.75 -17.78
N GLN A 95 18.37 -2.40 -17.28
CA GLN A 95 18.19 -1.64 -16.06
C GLN A 95 17.83 -2.57 -14.88
N GLY A 96 16.80 -3.41 -15.05
CA GLY A 96 16.34 -4.33 -14.01
C GLY A 96 17.34 -5.45 -13.73
N GLY A 97 18.10 -5.91 -14.72
CA GLY A 97 19.09 -6.97 -14.56
C GLY A 97 20.22 -6.59 -13.60
N ALA A 98 20.68 -5.34 -13.63
CA ALA A 98 21.69 -4.83 -12.69
C ALA A 98 21.17 -4.84 -11.24
N ILE A 99 19.91 -4.47 -11.03
CA ILE A 99 19.24 -4.51 -9.72
C ILE A 99 19.11 -5.97 -9.25
N VAL A 100 18.63 -6.87 -10.11
CA VAL A 100 18.47 -8.29 -9.78
C VAL A 100 19.82 -8.93 -9.42
N ALA A 101 20.88 -8.61 -10.16
CA ALA A 101 22.21 -9.15 -9.87
C ALA A 101 22.77 -8.64 -8.53
N LYS A 102 22.44 -7.40 -8.15
CA LYS A 102 22.90 -6.77 -6.91
C LYS A 102 22.22 -7.36 -5.67
N ASP A 103 20.94 -7.70 -5.75
CA ASP A 103 20.13 -8.15 -4.59
C ASP A 103 19.34 -9.44 -4.87
N TRP A 104 19.98 -10.39 -5.58
CA TRP A 104 19.32 -11.64 -5.97
C TRP A 104 18.71 -12.40 -4.79
N HIS A 105 19.44 -12.51 -3.68
CA HIS A 105 19.00 -13.30 -2.53
C HIS A 105 17.75 -12.72 -1.87
N GLY A 106 17.68 -11.40 -1.65
CA GLY A 106 16.48 -10.76 -1.09
C GLY A 106 15.27 -10.90 -2.01
N ILE A 107 15.49 -10.73 -3.32
CA ILE A 107 14.46 -10.91 -4.34
C ILE A 107 13.96 -12.36 -4.37
N GLU A 108 14.87 -13.34 -4.36
CA GLU A 108 14.54 -14.76 -4.38
C GLU A 108 13.74 -15.16 -3.12
N ASP A 109 14.15 -14.69 -1.94
CA ASP A 109 13.43 -14.92 -0.69
C ASP A 109 12.00 -14.35 -0.76
N GLY A 110 11.82 -13.14 -1.28
CA GLY A 110 10.50 -12.54 -1.48
C GLY A 110 9.61 -13.33 -2.46
N MET A 111 10.22 -13.88 -3.51
CA MET A 111 9.52 -14.75 -4.47
C MET A 111 9.12 -16.09 -3.86
N ILE A 112 10.01 -16.70 -3.05
CA ILE A 112 9.74 -17.93 -2.31
C ILE A 112 8.63 -17.72 -1.28
N GLU A 113 8.61 -16.57 -0.60
CA GLU A 113 7.56 -16.24 0.36
C GLU A 113 6.18 -16.15 -0.31
N TRP A 114 6.08 -15.50 -1.48
CA TRP A 114 4.81 -15.35 -2.18
C TRP A 114 4.34 -16.59 -2.92
N PHE A 115 5.26 -17.37 -3.51
CA PHE A 115 4.94 -18.41 -4.49
C PHE A 115 5.56 -19.78 -4.19
N GLY A 116 6.42 -19.88 -3.18
CA GLY A 116 7.15 -21.10 -2.82
C GLY A 116 8.44 -21.32 -3.64
N PRO A 117 9.21 -22.38 -3.33
CA PRO A 117 10.53 -22.64 -3.94
C PRO A 117 10.48 -22.97 -5.45
N HIS A 118 9.29 -23.18 -6.00
CA HIS A 118 9.09 -23.52 -7.42
C HIS A 118 8.50 -22.36 -8.22
N TRP A 119 8.60 -21.12 -7.71
CA TRP A 119 8.06 -19.92 -8.33
C TRP A 119 8.48 -19.75 -9.80
N ALA A 120 9.71 -20.18 -10.15
CA ALA A 120 10.25 -20.07 -11.51
C ALA A 120 9.48 -20.90 -12.55
N PHE A 121 8.75 -21.95 -12.12
CA PHE A 121 7.94 -22.79 -12.99
C PHE A 121 6.52 -22.28 -13.19
N ILE A 122 6.12 -21.22 -12.48
CA ILE A 122 4.80 -20.61 -12.67
C ILE A 122 4.80 -19.88 -14.01
N LYS A 123 3.91 -20.30 -14.93
CA LYS A 123 3.87 -19.79 -16.32
C LYS A 123 3.82 -18.26 -16.40
N ARG A 124 2.95 -17.60 -15.63
CA ARG A 124 2.84 -16.13 -15.63
C ARG A 124 4.10 -15.40 -15.17
N ILE A 125 4.95 -16.06 -14.38
CA ILE A 125 6.20 -15.50 -13.89
C ILE A 125 7.30 -15.75 -14.92
N SER A 126 7.40 -16.97 -15.46
CA SER A 126 8.37 -17.29 -16.51
C SER A 126 8.13 -16.54 -17.82
N ASP A 127 6.88 -16.24 -18.18
CA ASP A 127 6.54 -15.45 -19.37
C ASP A 127 6.99 -13.97 -19.24
N ALA A 128 6.94 -13.42 -18.03
CA ALA A 128 7.27 -12.01 -17.75
C ALA A 128 7.91 -11.87 -16.36
N PRO A 129 9.16 -12.32 -16.17
CA PRO A 129 9.77 -12.42 -14.83
C PRO A 129 10.12 -11.04 -14.26
N LEU A 130 10.53 -10.10 -15.11
CA LEU A 130 11.10 -8.83 -14.67
C LEU A 130 10.15 -7.99 -13.79
N PRO A 131 8.85 -7.83 -14.12
CA PRO A 131 7.89 -7.20 -13.21
C PRO A 131 7.78 -7.89 -11.84
N TRP A 132 7.82 -9.23 -11.80
CA TRP A 132 7.75 -9.98 -10.54
C TRP A 132 9.01 -9.79 -9.69
N LEU A 133 10.18 -9.82 -10.33
CA LEU A 133 11.45 -9.58 -9.65
C LEU A 133 11.51 -8.15 -9.09
N MET A 134 11.04 -7.16 -9.85
CA MET A 134 10.97 -5.77 -9.36
C MET A 134 9.96 -5.61 -8.21
N ARG A 135 8.82 -6.32 -8.23
CA ARG A 135 7.89 -6.33 -7.09
C ARG A 135 8.53 -6.92 -5.84
N ALA A 136 9.22 -8.06 -5.98
CA ALA A 136 9.93 -8.67 -4.87
C ALA A 136 11.04 -7.73 -4.34
N TYR A 137 11.75 -7.04 -5.23
CA TYR A 137 12.72 -6.02 -4.84
C TYR A 137 12.07 -4.90 -3.99
N VAL A 138 10.94 -4.34 -4.44
CA VAL A 138 10.21 -3.35 -3.64
C VAL A 138 9.77 -3.92 -2.28
N LYS A 139 9.38 -5.20 -2.22
CA LYS A 139 9.03 -5.86 -0.95
C LYS A 139 10.20 -5.92 0.02
N VAL A 140 11.41 -6.23 -0.46
CA VAL A 140 12.61 -6.26 0.41
C VAL A 140 12.84 -4.92 1.10
N HIS A 141 12.53 -3.81 0.41
CA HIS A 141 12.77 -2.46 0.94
C HIS A 141 11.60 -1.87 1.72
N PHE A 142 10.35 -2.15 1.34
CA PHE A 142 9.15 -1.50 1.88
C PHE A 142 8.14 -2.45 2.54
N GLY A 143 8.31 -3.76 2.41
CA GLY A 143 7.37 -4.77 2.87
C GLY A 143 6.25 -5.07 1.87
N ASP A 144 5.15 -5.68 2.31
CA ASP A 144 4.05 -6.11 1.41
C ASP A 144 3.11 -4.97 0.96
N GLU A 145 3.23 -3.80 1.58
CA GLU A 145 2.30 -2.68 1.42
C GLU A 145 3.07 -1.36 1.27
N VAL A 146 2.64 -0.53 0.32
CA VAL A 146 3.18 0.80 0.06
C VAL A 146 2.06 1.83 0.03
N GLU A 147 2.41 3.09 0.23
CA GLU A 147 1.45 4.20 0.06
C GLU A 147 1.04 4.31 -1.42
N ASP A 148 -0.23 4.54 -1.67
CA ASP A 148 -0.73 4.87 -2.99
C ASP A 148 -0.32 6.30 -3.31
N VAL A 149 0.39 6.45 -4.43
CA VAL A 149 0.96 7.72 -4.86
C VAL A 149 0.43 8.03 -6.24
N ASP A 150 -0.25 9.18 -6.37
CA ASP A 150 -0.60 9.72 -7.67
C ASP A 150 0.70 10.24 -8.33
N GLN A 151 1.07 9.66 -9.48
CA GLN A 151 2.30 9.97 -10.21
C GLN A 151 2.24 11.19 -11.11
#